data_AF-A0A6I5N789-F1
#
_entry.id   AF-A0A6I5N789-F1
#
_cell.length_a   1.000
_cell.length_b   1.000
_cell.length_c   1.000
_cell.angle_alpha   90.00
_cell.angle_beta   90.00
_cell.angle_gamma   90.00
#
_symmetry.space_group_name_H-M   'P 1'
#
loop_
_entity.id
_entity.type
_entity.pdbx_description
1 polymer ?
#
loop_
_entity_poly.entity_id
_entity_poly.type
_entity_poly.pdbx_seq_one_letter_code
_entity_poly.pdbx_strand_id
1 'polypeptide(L)' 'MANQSAMIGGAAPEDASMWANLKLAIASSSGFRRWKSELANDVLDQTPLDQLVRRYLRETLETLAY' A
#
# COMPACT_ATOMS: atom_id res chain seq x y z
N MET A 1 40.61 -13.43 4.80
CA MET A 1 40.10 -13.49 3.41
C MET A 1 38.70 -12.87 3.37
N ALA A 2 38.45 -12.00 2.39
CA ALA A 2 37.25 -11.18 2.27
C ALA A 2 35.98 -12.00 1.97
N ASN A 3 34.89 -11.72 2.66
CA ASN A 3 33.56 -12.16 2.25
C ASN A 3 32.58 -10.98 2.36
N GLN A 4 32.51 -10.19 1.28
CA GLN A 4 31.44 -9.21 1.07
C GLN A 4 30.77 -9.53 -0.26
N SER A 5 30.07 -10.66 -0.28
CA SER A 5 29.11 -10.98 -1.32
C SER A 5 27.72 -10.56 -0.84
N ALA A 6 27.02 -9.83 -1.71
CA ALA A 6 25.56 -9.71 -1.77
C ALA A 6 24.88 -8.77 -0.76
N MET A 7 25.03 -7.45 -0.92
CA MET A 7 23.93 -6.53 -0.62
C MET A 7 23.06 -6.39 -1.88
N ILE A 8 22.27 -7.42 -2.12
CA ILE A 8 21.21 -7.43 -3.12
C ILE A 8 20.09 -6.51 -2.60
N GLY A 9 19.88 -5.38 -3.27
CA GLY A 9 18.57 -4.76 -3.47
C GLY A 9 17.61 -4.65 -2.27
N GLY A 10 18.10 -4.27 -1.09
CA GLY A 10 17.22 -3.87 0.00
C GLY A 10 16.77 -2.43 -0.23
N ALA A 11 15.51 -2.22 -0.61
CA ALA A 11 14.87 -0.91 -0.57
C ALA A 11 15.26 -0.23 0.76
N ALA A 12 15.76 1.01 0.70
CA ALA A 12 16.31 1.66 1.86
C ALA A 12 15.24 1.66 2.99
N PRO A 13 15.63 1.52 4.26
CA PRO A 13 14.69 1.52 5.39
C PRO A 13 13.81 2.79 5.42
N GLU A 14 14.28 3.86 4.79
CA GLU A 14 13.56 5.12 4.57
C GLU A 14 12.36 4.95 3.64
N ASP A 15 12.50 4.25 2.51
CA ASP A 15 11.40 3.97 1.58
C ASP A 15 10.30 3.12 2.23
N ALA A 16 10.70 2.13 3.03
CA ALA A 16 9.77 1.27 3.76
C ALA A 16 8.98 2.07 4.82
N SER A 17 9.64 3.00 5.52
CA SER A 17 9.02 3.88 6.51
C SER A 17 8.12 4.91 5.85
N MET A 18 8.52 5.47 4.71
CA MET A 18 7.72 6.39 3.91
C MET A 18 6.45 5.70 3.41
N TRP A 19 6.57 4.48 2.89
CA TRP A 19 5.43 3.65 2.48
C TRP A 19 4.48 3.35 3.64
N ALA A 20 5.00 3.03 4.83
CA ALA A 20 4.20 2.79 6.01
C ALA A 20 3.35 4.02 6.41
N ASN A 21 3.97 5.20 6.43
CA ASN A 21 3.28 6.47 6.72
C ASN A 21 2.22 6.80 5.67
N LEU A 22 2.54 6.61 4.38
CA LEU A 22 1.60 6.85 3.29
C LEU A 22 0.36 5.96 3.41
N LYS A 23 0.55 4.66 3.69
CA LYS A 23 -0.56 3.73 3.93
C LYS A 23 -1.47 4.19 5.05
N LEU A 24 -0.91 4.65 6.17
CA LEU A 24 -1.69 5.13 7.31
C LEU A 24 -2.47 6.41 6.97
N ALA A 25 -1.85 7.33 6.23
CA ALA A 25 -2.50 8.55 5.77
C ALA A 25 -3.68 8.24 4.83
N ILE A 26 -3.49 7.32 3.88
CA ILE A 26 -4.55 6.86 2.98
C ILE A 26 -5.64 6.13 3.78
N ALA A 27 -5.27 5.23 4.67
CA ALA A 27 -6.21 4.48 5.51
C ALA A 27 -7.11 5.38 6.38
N SER A 28 -6.56 6.51 6.83
CA SER A 28 -7.28 7.50 7.62
C SER A 28 -8.16 8.44 6.77
N SER A 29 -7.89 8.51 5.46
CA SER A 29 -8.61 9.38 4.54
C SER A 29 -10.07 8.97 4.36
N SER A 30 -10.94 9.96 4.21
CA SER A 30 -12.39 9.78 4.05
C SER A 30 -12.73 8.99 2.78
N GLY A 31 -11.99 9.22 1.69
CA GLY A 31 -12.19 8.53 0.42
C GLY A 31 -11.90 7.03 0.51
N PHE A 32 -10.80 6.67 1.17
CA PHE A 32 -10.44 5.27 1.39
C PHE A 32 -11.44 4.54 2.28
N ARG A 33 -11.90 5.17 3.38
CA ARG A 33 -12.91 4.58 4.27
C ARG A 33 -14.25 4.36 3.57
N ARG A 34 -14.67 5.29 2.72
CA ARG A 34 -15.89 5.16 1.92
C ARG A 34 -15.75 4.03 0.89
N TRP A 35 -14.68 4.05 0.10
CA TRP A 35 -14.38 2.99 -0.87
C TRP A 35 -14.28 1.62 -0.19
N LYS A 36 -13.61 1.53 0.97
CA LYS A 36 -13.53 0.30 1.76
C LYS A 36 -14.92 -0.19 2.20
N SER A 37 -15.83 0.71 2.57
CA SER A 37 -17.20 0.36 2.93
C SER A 37 -18.05 -0.12 1.74
N GLU A 38 -17.67 0.21 0.51
CA GLU A 38 -18.31 -0.25 -0.71
C GLU A 38 -17.79 -1.63 -1.15
N LEU A 39 -16.63 -2.07 -0.64
CA LEU A 39 -16.16 -3.45 -0.83
C LEU A 39 -16.98 -4.43 0.02
N ALA A 40 -17.19 -5.62 -0.52
CA ALA A 40 -17.80 -6.73 0.22
C ALA A 40 -16.97 -7.08 1.47
N ASN A 41 -17.65 -7.25 2.61
CA ASN A 41 -17.00 -7.60 3.89
C ASN A 41 -16.12 -8.86 3.80
N ASP A 42 -16.47 -9.81 2.94
CA ASP A 42 -15.71 -11.03 2.67
C ASP A 42 -14.29 -10.74 2.14
N VAL A 43 -14.18 -9.73 1.26
CA VAL A 43 -12.90 -9.29 0.70
C VAL A 43 -12.10 -8.50 1.74
N LEU A 44 -12.76 -7.77 2.63
CA LEU A 44 -12.09 -6.95 3.64
C LEU A 44 -11.48 -7.77 4.79
N ASP A 45 -12.09 -8.90 5.13
CA ASP A 45 -11.63 -9.78 6.21
C ASP A 45 -10.35 -10.54 5.82
N GLN A 46 -10.26 -10.95 4.56
CA GLN A 46 -9.14 -11.72 4.03
C GLN A 46 -7.98 -10.84 3.51
N THR A 47 -8.24 -9.56 3.20
CA THR A 47 -7.25 -8.72 2.48
C THR A 47 -6.46 -7.82 3.43
N PRO A 48 -5.12 -7.92 3.45
CA PRO A 48 -4.28 -7.05 4.26
C PRO A 48 -4.37 -5.59 3.80
N LEU A 49 -4.16 -4.65 4.73
CA LEU A 49 -4.23 -3.20 4.47
C LEU A 49 -3.35 -2.77 3.30
N ASP A 50 -2.17 -3.37 3.13
CA ASP A 50 -1.24 -3.07 2.04
C ASP A 50 -1.88 -3.34 0.66
N GLN A 51 -2.58 -4.48 0.51
CA GLN A 51 -3.28 -4.81 -0.73
C GLN A 51 -4.50 -3.92 -0.97
N LEU A 52 -5.25 -3.59 0.08
CA LEU A 52 -6.38 -2.66 -0.03
C LEU A 52 -5.91 -1.26 -0.47
N VAL A 53 -4.83 -0.75 0.11
CA VAL A 53 -4.25 0.56 -0.27
C VAL A 53 -3.76 0.53 -1.71
N ARG A 54 -3.06 -0.53 -2.13
CA ARG A 54 -2.63 -0.69 -3.54
C ARG A 54 -3.80 -0.74 -4.51
N ARG A 55 -4.87 -1.43 -4.16
CA ARG A 55 -6.08 -1.53 -4.99
C ARG A 55 -6.78 -0.18 -5.11
N TYR A 56 -6.98 0.51 -3.99
CA TYR A 56 -7.54 1.86 -3.98
C TYR A 56 -6.74 2.84 -4.84
N LEU A 57 -5.41 2.84 -4.70
CA LEU A 57 -4.51 3.67 -5.51
C LEU A 57 -4.62 3.33 -7.00
N ARG A 58 -4.69 2.05 -7.35
CA ARG A 58 -4.88 1.62 -8.74
C ARG A 58 -6.19 2.17 -9.32
N GLU A 59 -7.31 1.95 -8.63
CA GLU A 59 -8.62 2.40 -9.11
C GLU A 59 -8.73 3.93 -9.20
N THR A 60 -8.15 4.66 -8.23
CA THR A 60 -8.11 6.12 -8.28
C THR A 60 -7.20 6.66 -9.38
N LEU A 61 -6.07 6.01 -9.66
CA LEU A 61 -5.19 6.39 -10.77
C LEU A 61 -5.82 6.09 -12.13
N GLU A 62 -6.52 4.96 -12.28
CA GLU A 62 -7.26 4.63 -13.50
C GLU A 62 -8.38 5.65 -13.79
N THR A 63 -9.04 6.14 -12.74
CA THR A 63 -10.12 7.15 -12.87
C THR A 63 -9.59 8.53 -13.30
N LEU A 64 -8.34 8.86 -12.98
CA LEU A 64 -7.69 10.14 -13.34
C LEU A 64 -6.94 10.10 -14.68
N ALA A 65 -6.74 8.90 -15.24
CA ALA A 65 -6.01 8.71 -16.49
C ALA A 65 -6.89 8.82 -17.75
N TYR A 66 -8.17 9.16 -17.58
CA TYR A 66 -9.14 9.36 -18.66
C TYR A 66 -9.47 10.85 -18.81
#